data_AF-A0A9D6JFQ5-F1
#
_entry.id   AF-A0A9D6JFQ5-F1
#
_cell.length_a   1.000
_cell.length_b   1.000
_cell.length_c   1.000
_cell.angle_alpha   90.00
_cell.angle_beta   90.00
_cell.angle_gamma   90.00
#
_symmetry.space_group_name_H-M   'P 1'
#
loop_
_entity.id
_entity.type
_entity.pdbx_description
1 polymer ?
#
loop_
_entity_poly.entity_id
_entity_poly.type
_entity_poly.pdbx_seq_one_letter_code
_entity_poly.pdbx_strand_id
1 'polypeptide(L)' 'MELGLNGATTLKADLATDIAVAGRAGFDFVEIWAAKLVGYLERGGLAALRRDLKRAGV' A
#
# COMPACT_ATOMS: atom_id res chain seq x y z
N MET A 1 -16.32 -11.84 -3.38
CA MET A 1 -15.05 -11.93 -4.14
C MET A 1 -14.24 -10.74 -3.67
N GLU A 2 -13.02 -10.98 -3.19
CA GLU A 2 -12.13 -9.91 -2.75
C GLU A 2 -11.16 -9.55 -3.87
N LEU A 3 -10.76 -8.28 -3.96
CA LEU A 3 -9.88 -7.74 -4.99
C LEU A 3 -8.63 -7.12 -4.34
N GLY A 4 -7.45 -7.50 -4.84
CA GLY A 4 -6.16 -6.93 -4.42
C GLY A 4 -5.50 -6.08 -5.49
N LEU A 5 -4.87 -4.97 -5.10
CA LEU A 5 -3.92 -4.24 -5.95
C LEU A 5 -2.52 -4.83 -5.75
N ASN A 6 -1.96 -5.44 -6.79
CA ASN A 6 -0.58 -5.93 -6.76
C ASN A 6 0.42 -4.78 -6.97
N GLY A 7 1.37 -4.61 -6.04
CA GLY A 7 2.36 -3.52 -6.12
C GLY A 7 3.28 -3.56 -7.35
N ALA A 8 3.41 -4.69 -8.04
CA ALA A 8 4.14 -4.78 -9.30
C ALA A 8 3.34 -4.20 -10.48
N THR A 9 2.02 -4.06 -10.38
CA THR A 9 1.20 -3.42 -11.42
C THR A 9 1.54 -1.93 -11.56
N THR A 10 1.92 -1.26 -10.47
CA THR A 10 2.20 0.18 -10.46
C THR A 10 3.69 0.52 -10.42
N LEU A 11 4.60 -0.46 -10.34
CA LEU A 11 6.09 -0.41 -10.35
C LEU A 11 6.80 0.92 -10.03
N LYS A 12 6.53 1.97 -10.80
CA LYS A 12 7.03 3.34 -10.63
C LYS A 12 6.44 4.09 -9.43
N ALA A 13 5.28 3.69 -8.92
CA ALA A 13 4.64 4.28 -7.76
C ALA A 13 5.27 3.76 -6.45
N ASP A 14 5.31 4.62 -5.42
CA ASP A 14 5.72 4.21 -4.08
C ASP A 14 4.58 3.49 -3.32
N LEU A 15 4.91 2.83 -2.20
CA LEU A 15 3.91 2.10 -1.41
C LEU A 15 2.82 3.03 -0.85
N ALA A 16 3.15 4.28 -0.52
CA ALA A 16 2.16 5.24 -0.01
C ALA A 16 1.10 5.56 -1.07
N THR A 17 1.51 5.72 -2.32
CA THR A 17 0.63 5.90 -3.47
C THR A 17 -0.23 4.67 -3.69
N ASP A 18 0.36 3.47 -3.67
CA ASP A 18 -0.36 2.19 -3.83
C ASP A 18 -1.49 2.04 -2.80
N ILE A 19 -1.20 2.29 -1.52
CA ILE A 19 -2.19 2.25 -0.44
C ILE A 19 -3.32 3.27 -0.68
N ALA A 20 -2.96 4.52 -1.01
CA ALA A 20 -3.95 5.57 -1.22
C ALA A 20 -4.87 5.30 -2.42
N VAL A 21 -4.33 4.78 -3.53
CA VAL A 21 -5.13 4.49 -4.72
C VAL A 21 -5.95 3.21 -4.57
N ALA A 22 -5.44 2.20 -3.87
CA ALA A 22 -6.19 0.98 -3.59
C ALA A 22 -7.49 1.29 -2.82
N GLY A 23 -7.39 2.09 -1.75
CA GLY A 23 -8.56 2.52 -1.00
C GLY A 23 -9.54 3.37 -1.82
N ARG A 24 -9.03 4.29 -2.66
CA ARG A 24 -9.87 5.12 -3.55
C ARG A 24 -10.57 4.32 -4.64
N ALA A 25 -9.94 3.26 -5.13
CA ALA A 25 -10.46 2.40 -6.19
C ALA A 25 -11.37 1.27 -5.65
N GLY A 26 -11.48 1.13 -4.32
CA GLY A 26 -12.33 0.13 -3.69
C GLY A 26 -11.76 -1.30 -3.74
N PHE A 27 -10.42 -1.43 -3.78
CA PHE A 27 -9.78 -2.72 -3.52
C PHE A 27 -9.88 -3.08 -2.03
N ASP A 28 -9.88 -4.36 -1.73
CA ASP A 28 -9.92 -4.88 -0.35
C ASP A 28 -8.49 -4.99 0.24
N PHE A 29 -7.48 -5.17 -0.62
CA PHE A 29 -6.11 -5.41 -0.20
C PHE A 29 -5.07 -4.72 -1.10
N VAL A 30 -3.86 -4.57 -0.54
CA VAL A 30 -2.64 -4.25 -1.30
C VAL A 30 -1.61 -5.37 -1.10
N GLU A 31 -1.14 -5.98 -2.19
CA GLU A 31 0.00 -6.89 -2.14
C GLU A 31 1.29 -6.07 -2.18
N ILE A 32 1.96 -5.99 -1.03
CA ILE A 32 3.12 -5.15 -0.83
C ILE A 32 4.36 -5.77 -1.50
N TRP A 33 4.98 -5.01 -2.41
CA TRP A 33 6.26 -5.40 -3.00
C TRP A 33 7.43 -5.01 -2.07
N ALA A 34 8.33 -5.95 -1.77
CA ALA A 34 9.36 -5.80 -0.75
C ALA A 34 10.25 -4.56 -0.96
N ALA A 35 10.64 -4.26 -2.20
CA ALA A 35 11.47 -3.10 -2.50
C ALA A 35 10.77 -1.76 -2.17
N LYS A 36 9.44 -1.69 -2.32
CA LYS A 36 8.66 -0.50 -1.93
C LYS A 36 8.47 -0.43 -0.41
N LEU A 37 8.38 -1.58 0.27
CA LEU A 37 8.26 -1.65 1.73
C LEU A 37 9.49 -1.06 2.42
N VAL A 38 10.69 -1.42 1.96
CA VAL A 38 11.94 -0.92 2.55
C VAL A 38 11.97 0.61 2.56
N GLY A 39 11.73 1.24 1.40
CA GLY A 39 11.72 2.71 1.31
C GLY A 39 10.57 3.37 2.09
N TYR A 40 9.45 2.67 2.28
CA TYR A 40 8.35 3.17 3.10
C TYR A 40 8.69 3.14 4.60
N LEU A 41 9.32 2.06 5.09
CA LEU A 41 9.60 1.88 6.52
C LEU A 41 10.56 2.95 7.07
N GLU A 42 11.39 3.56 6.24
CA GLU A 42 12.24 4.70 6.62
C GLU A 42 11.43 5.95 7.05
N ARG A 43 10.14 6.03 6.67
CA ARG A 43 9.26 7.19 6.93
C ARG A 43 8.47 7.11 8.25
N GLY A 44 8.74 6.11 9.10
CA GLY A 44 8.04 5.94 10.39
C GLY A 44 7.68 4.49 10.73
N GLY A 45 8.26 3.52 10.03
CA GLY A 45 8.18 2.10 10.33
C GLY A 45 6.76 1.50 10.25
N LEU A 46 6.60 0.38 10.94
CA LEU A 46 5.35 -0.39 10.98
C LEU A 46 4.15 0.39 11.52
N ALA A 47 4.38 1.34 12.45
CA ALA A 47 3.31 2.15 13.01
C ALA A 47 2.68 3.08 11.96
N ALA A 48 3.52 3.70 11.12
CA ALA A 48 3.05 4.50 9.99
C ALA A 48 2.28 3.65 8.98
N LEU A 49 2.83 2.48 8.62
CA LEU A 49 2.21 1.56 7.67
C LEU A 49 0.81 1.14 8.13
N ARG A 50 0.68 0.70 9.38
CA ARG A 50 -0.61 0.26 9.95
C ARG A 50 -1.64 1.38 9.97
N ARG A 51 -1.21 2.61 10.30
CA ARG A 51 -2.10 3.78 10.29
C ARG A 51 -2.60 4.08 8.89
N ASP A 52 -1.72 4.04 7.90
CA ASP A 52 -2.06 4.45 6.54
C ASP A 52 -2.92 3.40 5.83
N LEU A 53 -2.66 2.10 6.03
CA LEU A 53 -3.54 1.01 5.60
C LEU A 53 -4.94 1.16 6.19
N LYS A 54 -5.03 1.32 7.52
CA LYS A 54 -6.32 1.55 8.21
C LYS A 54 -7.07 2.78 7.68
N ARG A 55 -6.35 3.86 7.34
CA ARG A 55 -6.95 5.08 6.80
C ARG A 55 -7.47 4.91 5.38
N ALA A 56 -6.77 4.12 4.56
CA ALA A 56 -7.17 3.79 3.20
C ALA A 56 -8.28 2.73 3.13
N GLY A 57 -8.47 1.95 4.20
CA GLY A 57 -9.47 0.88 4.23
C GLY A 57 -9.02 -0.37 3.47
N VAL A 58 -7.70 -0.60 3.41
CA VAL A 58 -7.04 -1.75 2.76
C VAL A 58 -6.01 -2.40 3.69
#